data_AF-A0A7C2K4M2-F1
#
_entry.id   AF-A0A7C2K4M2-F1
#
_cell.length_a   1.000
_cell.length_b   1.000
_cell.length_c   1.000
_cell.angle_alpha   90.00
_cell.angle_beta   90.00
_cell.angle_gamma   90.00
#
_symmetry.space_group_name_H-M   'P 1'
#
loop_
_entity.id
_entity.type
_entity.pdbx_description
1 polymer ?
#
loop_
_entity_poly.entity_id
_entity_poly.type
_entity_poly.pdbx_seq_one_letter_code
_entity_poly.pdbx_strand_id
1 'polypeptide(L)'
;MSEVKIDEFNGNSVEHSNSSNDLQFTGNWFIDAGILGFVNLMEEVYGWDLEKLRKRIREEPEVVYYGYFPFAYLFYHSRIRGIFKEIENIKKEISRIKEKKKKIEDELRKLKNAKNSNKVVEKKISKLSDEILEIEKQIHEKNEEIERKLKLLEKEKREFREKLENNIQKILADANNRFNNVKNLITNLIINFDLNIPADHRNFFLYNPKKDLFSSFVYLYYLLKKDFEQLLKCKKKDKGLSYEIRPDSTINPFLYSPTEFSNIGYTLPLTVEELENSLKLNIPVYALLLSFSNAFQFIVGRNIIFYINNLEICYNINKRFKIKKEKVKDDFRKLFYITWSSILDELTENRAKFSLENMYLVEYSSIEHQKLIGVEYIGIPKLQASILIEDPIREALNNSVPINKDLRVWVLEEFIKNK
;
A
#
# COMPACT_ATOMS: atom_id res chain seq x y z
N MET A 1 31.10 -55.35 -5.45
CA MET A 1 30.51 -54.08 -5.90
C MET A 1 29.02 -54.29 -5.91
N SER A 2 28.36 -53.87 -4.84
CA SER A 2 26.97 -54.16 -4.53
C SER A 2 26.19 -52.85 -4.54
N GLU A 3 25.14 -52.82 -5.35
CA GLU A 3 24.17 -51.74 -5.46
C GLU A 3 23.59 -51.40 -4.09
N VAL A 4 23.74 -50.14 -3.68
CA VAL A 4 23.06 -49.60 -2.51
C VAL A 4 21.70 -49.07 -2.97
N LYS A 5 20.64 -49.75 -2.52
CA LYS A 5 19.26 -49.29 -2.62
C LYS A 5 19.13 -47.95 -1.88
N ILE A 6 18.66 -46.93 -2.58
CA ILE A 6 18.21 -45.68 -1.98
C ILE A 6 16.73 -45.89 -1.68
N ASP A 7 16.43 -46.09 -0.39
CA ASP A 7 15.06 -46.19 0.10
C ASP A 7 14.31 -44.87 -0.16
N GLU A 8 13.10 -45.03 -0.68
CA GLU A 8 12.11 -43.99 -0.96
C GLU A 8 11.80 -43.18 0.31
N PHE A 9 12.35 -41.98 0.40
CA PHE A 9 11.82 -40.93 1.27
C PHE A 9 10.51 -40.41 0.63
N ASN A 10 9.41 -41.10 0.92
CA ASN A 10 8.06 -40.56 0.77
C ASN A 10 7.91 -39.36 1.71
N GLY A 11 8.34 -38.19 1.24
CA GLY A 11 7.87 -36.93 1.77
C GLY A 11 6.39 -36.84 1.45
N ASN A 12 5.56 -36.89 2.50
CA ASN A 12 4.17 -36.48 2.42
C ASN A 12 4.10 -35.06 1.84
N SER A 13 3.93 -34.99 0.52
CA SER A 13 3.41 -33.81 -0.15
C SER A 13 2.03 -33.60 0.46
N VAL A 14 1.93 -32.59 1.32
CA VAL A 14 0.64 -32.03 1.69
C VAL A 14 0.00 -31.61 0.37
N GLU A 15 -0.96 -32.40 -0.09
CA GLU A 15 -1.85 -32.03 -1.17
C GLU A 15 -2.58 -30.76 -0.73
N HIS A 16 -2.02 -29.60 -1.11
CA HIS A 16 -2.83 -28.40 -1.22
C HIS A 16 -3.83 -28.69 -2.32
N SER A 17 -5.08 -28.91 -1.92
CA SER A 17 -6.23 -28.91 -2.82
C SER A 17 -6.22 -27.61 -3.63
N ASN A 18 -5.67 -27.67 -4.84
CA ASN A 18 -5.67 -26.58 -5.80
C ASN A 18 -7.12 -26.34 -6.25
N SER A 19 -7.88 -25.56 -5.49
CA SER A 19 -9.07 -24.91 -6.02
C SER A 19 -8.58 -23.83 -6.98
N SER A 20 -8.76 -24.04 -8.28
CA SER A 20 -8.19 -23.26 -9.38
C SER A 20 -8.54 -21.77 -9.42
N ASN A 21 -9.34 -21.25 -8.48
CA ASN A 21 -9.87 -19.89 -8.46
C ASN A 21 -9.48 -19.07 -7.21
N ASP A 22 -8.65 -19.61 -6.32
CA ASP A 22 -8.27 -18.86 -5.10
C ASP A 22 -7.23 -17.77 -5.41
N LEU A 23 -7.39 -16.62 -4.76
CA LEU A 23 -6.45 -15.50 -4.85
C LEU A 23 -5.08 -15.93 -4.29
N GLN A 24 -4.07 -16.00 -5.17
CA GLN A 24 -2.73 -16.47 -4.86
C GLN A 24 -1.66 -15.62 -5.55
N PHE A 25 -0.46 -15.59 -4.96
CA PHE A 25 0.70 -14.97 -5.59
C PHE A 25 1.24 -15.80 -6.75
N THR A 26 1.81 -15.09 -7.71
CA THR A 26 2.39 -15.59 -8.95
C THR A 26 3.88 -15.89 -8.82
N GLY A 27 4.53 -15.36 -7.78
CA GLY A 27 6.00 -15.35 -7.64
C GLY A 27 6.67 -14.20 -8.38
N ASN A 28 5.92 -13.37 -9.11
CA ASN A 28 6.39 -12.10 -9.64
C ASN A 28 6.06 -10.99 -8.65
N TRP A 29 7.08 -10.48 -7.93
CA TRP A 29 6.89 -9.51 -6.84
C TRP A 29 6.06 -8.29 -7.24
N PHE A 30 6.16 -7.83 -8.50
CA PHE A 30 5.44 -6.65 -8.96
C PHE A 30 3.94 -6.92 -9.10
N ILE A 31 3.60 -8.06 -9.71
CA ILE A 31 2.21 -8.51 -9.85
C ILE A 31 1.64 -8.88 -8.48
N ASP A 32 2.44 -9.50 -7.63
CA ASP A 32 2.07 -9.87 -6.27
C ASP A 32 1.83 -8.62 -5.39
N ALA A 33 2.62 -7.56 -5.58
CA ALA A 33 2.34 -6.26 -4.99
C ALA A 33 0.99 -5.71 -5.52
N GLY A 34 0.70 -5.84 -6.81
CA GLY A 34 -0.63 -5.53 -7.37
C GLY A 34 -1.78 -6.32 -6.71
N ILE A 35 -1.57 -7.62 -6.45
CA ILE A 35 -2.53 -8.48 -5.74
C ILE A 35 -2.72 -8.01 -4.31
N LEU A 36 -1.64 -7.76 -3.56
CA LEU A 36 -1.73 -7.24 -2.20
C LEU A 36 -2.40 -5.87 -2.17
N GLY A 37 -2.08 -5.01 -3.13
CA GLY A 37 -2.69 -3.71 -3.30
C GLY A 37 -4.19 -3.81 -3.55
N PHE A 38 -4.63 -4.75 -4.38
CA PHE A 38 -6.04 -5.04 -4.60
C PHE A 38 -6.73 -5.49 -3.31
N VAL A 39 -6.12 -6.41 -2.54
CA VAL A 39 -6.63 -6.82 -1.22
C VAL A 39 -6.77 -5.62 -0.28
N ASN A 40 -5.72 -4.80 -0.17
CA ASN A 40 -5.69 -3.61 0.68
C ASN A 40 -6.76 -2.58 0.28
N LEU A 41 -6.98 -2.38 -1.02
CA LEU A 41 -8.01 -1.48 -1.53
C LEU A 41 -9.41 -1.97 -1.15
N MET A 42 -9.68 -3.26 -1.35
CA MET A 42 -10.98 -3.86 -1.01
C MET A 42 -11.22 -3.85 0.50
N GLU A 43 -10.19 -4.06 1.31
CA GLU A 43 -10.28 -3.93 2.76
C GLU A 43 -10.53 -2.48 3.20
N GLU A 44 -9.79 -1.51 2.65
CA GLU A 44 -9.91 -0.11 3.03
C GLU A 44 -11.29 0.47 2.66
N VAL A 45 -11.83 0.08 1.50
CA VAL A 45 -13.12 0.58 1.01
C VAL A 45 -14.29 -0.21 1.56
N TYR A 46 -14.24 -1.55 1.61
CA TYR A 46 -15.38 -2.41 1.98
C TYR A 46 -15.25 -3.14 3.32
N GLY A 47 -14.08 -3.12 3.95
CA GLY A 47 -13.80 -3.91 5.15
C GLY A 47 -13.75 -5.41 4.86
N TRP A 48 -13.36 -5.79 3.65
CA TRP A 48 -13.18 -7.18 3.27
C TRP A 48 -11.72 -7.55 3.47
N ASP A 49 -11.43 -8.24 4.57
CA ASP A 49 -10.13 -8.88 4.78
C ASP A 49 -9.89 -9.97 3.72
N LEU A 50 -8.67 -10.53 3.72
CA LEU A 50 -8.25 -11.52 2.73
C LEU A 50 -9.20 -12.72 2.65
N GLU A 51 -9.68 -13.22 3.78
CA GLU A 51 -10.58 -14.38 3.84
C GLU A 51 -11.95 -14.05 3.23
N LYS A 52 -12.55 -12.92 3.65
CA LYS A 52 -13.84 -12.47 3.13
C LYS A 52 -13.76 -12.15 1.63
N LEU A 53 -12.66 -11.54 1.17
CA LEU A 53 -12.44 -11.25 -0.23
C LEU A 53 -12.32 -12.53 -1.06
N ARG A 54 -11.54 -13.53 -0.60
CA ARG A 54 -11.46 -14.84 -1.26
C ARG A 54 -12.83 -15.50 -1.36
N LYS A 55 -13.62 -15.47 -0.29
CA LYS A 55 -14.99 -15.99 -0.29
C LYS A 55 -15.86 -15.31 -1.36
N ARG A 56 -15.86 -13.97 -1.40
CA ARG A 56 -16.64 -13.19 -2.39
C ARG A 56 -16.19 -13.47 -3.83
N ILE A 57 -14.89 -13.62 -4.08
CA ILE A 57 -14.36 -13.96 -5.41
C ILE A 57 -14.81 -15.35 -5.83
N ARG A 58 -14.85 -16.32 -4.91
CA ARG A 58 -15.37 -17.67 -5.21
C ARG A 58 -16.87 -17.68 -5.53
N GLU A 59 -17.65 -16.86 -4.83
CA GLU A 59 -19.11 -16.79 -5.00
C GLU A 59 -19.53 -15.97 -6.23
N GLU A 60 -18.94 -14.78 -6.42
CA GLU A 60 -19.39 -13.79 -7.42
C GLU A 60 -18.19 -13.03 -8.04
N PRO A 61 -17.26 -13.69 -8.75
CA PRO A 61 -16.03 -13.06 -9.25
C PRO A 61 -16.32 -11.89 -10.19
N GLU A 62 -17.33 -12.04 -11.05
CA GLU A 62 -17.83 -11.02 -11.96
C GLU A 62 -18.27 -9.74 -11.24
N VAL A 63 -19.01 -9.89 -10.15
CA VAL A 63 -19.51 -8.76 -9.35
C VAL A 63 -18.34 -8.08 -8.62
N VAL A 64 -17.40 -8.87 -8.11
CA VAL A 64 -16.20 -8.35 -7.43
C VAL A 64 -15.32 -7.55 -8.39
N TYR A 65 -14.95 -8.11 -9.54
CA TYR A 65 -13.98 -7.50 -10.44
C TYR A 65 -14.56 -6.37 -11.28
N TYR A 66 -15.81 -6.47 -11.73
CA TYR A 66 -16.40 -5.48 -12.65
C TYR A 66 -17.42 -4.57 -11.99
N GLY A 67 -17.90 -4.93 -10.80
CA GLY A 67 -18.79 -4.11 -9.99
C GLY A 67 -18.04 -3.38 -8.88
N TYR A 68 -17.65 -4.13 -7.85
CA TYR A 68 -17.08 -3.56 -6.63
C TYR A 68 -15.71 -2.90 -6.87
N PHE A 69 -14.79 -3.56 -7.58
CA PHE A 69 -13.45 -3.01 -7.78
C PHE A 69 -13.45 -1.61 -8.43
N PRO A 70 -14.16 -1.36 -9.56
CA PRO A 70 -14.25 -0.02 -10.15
C PRO A 70 -14.71 1.04 -9.16
N PHE A 71 -15.75 0.74 -8.39
CA PHE A 71 -16.29 1.67 -7.41
C PHE A 71 -15.33 1.88 -6.23
N ALA A 72 -14.62 0.84 -5.77
CA ALA A 72 -13.59 0.99 -4.76
C ALA A 72 -12.44 1.89 -5.21
N TYR A 73 -11.93 1.66 -6.42
CA TYR A 73 -10.87 2.48 -6.98
C TYR A 73 -11.31 3.95 -7.08
N LEU A 74 -12.50 4.21 -7.64
CA LEU A 74 -13.02 5.57 -7.78
C LEU A 74 -13.29 6.23 -6.42
N PHE A 75 -13.84 5.50 -5.44
CA PHE A 75 -14.10 6.02 -4.11
C PHE A 75 -12.81 6.32 -3.34
N TYR A 76 -11.83 5.43 -3.42
CA TYR A 76 -10.54 5.60 -2.76
C TYR A 76 -9.81 6.84 -3.28
N HIS A 77 -9.74 7.00 -4.61
CA HIS A 77 -9.03 8.11 -5.23
C HIS A 77 -9.81 9.44 -5.20
N SER A 78 -11.13 9.41 -4.99
CA SER A 78 -11.91 10.64 -4.84
C SER A 78 -12.06 11.12 -3.41
N ARG A 79 -12.32 10.22 -2.46
CA ARG A 79 -12.64 10.57 -1.06
C ARG A 79 -11.50 10.26 -0.11
N ILE A 80 -11.09 8.99 -0.02
CA ILE A 80 -10.15 8.51 1.01
C ILE A 80 -8.79 9.20 0.87
N ARG A 81 -8.23 9.22 -0.34
CA ARG A 81 -6.92 9.83 -0.60
C ARG A 81 -6.90 11.33 -0.29
N GLY A 82 -7.97 12.04 -0.64
CA GLY A 82 -8.10 13.48 -0.37
C GLY A 82 -8.09 13.77 1.14
N ILE A 83 -8.92 13.05 1.89
CA ILE A 83 -9.02 13.21 3.35
C ILE A 83 -7.71 12.84 4.04
N PHE A 84 -7.04 11.76 3.63
CA PHE A 84 -5.74 11.38 4.20
C PHE A 84 -4.65 12.41 3.91
N LYS A 85 -4.65 13.02 2.72
CA LYS A 85 -3.74 14.12 2.39
C LYS A 85 -3.99 15.35 3.27
N GLU A 86 -5.25 15.70 3.51
CA GLU A 86 -5.61 16.78 4.45
C GLU A 86 -5.15 16.48 5.87
N ILE A 87 -5.42 15.27 6.37
CA ILE A 87 -4.96 14.83 7.70
C ILE A 87 -3.44 14.86 7.80
N GLU A 88 -2.72 14.44 6.76
CA GLU A 88 -1.25 14.47 6.76
C GLU A 88 -0.72 15.91 6.82
N ASN A 89 -1.35 16.86 6.12
CA ASN A 89 -1.02 18.28 6.22
C ASN A 89 -1.24 18.82 7.64
N ILE A 90 -2.37 18.48 8.27
CA ILE A 90 -2.64 18.86 9.67
C ILE A 90 -1.60 18.25 10.61
N LYS A 91 -1.22 16.97 10.42
CA LYS A 91 -0.16 16.32 11.20
C LYS A 91 1.20 17.01 11.04
N LYS A 92 1.56 17.45 9.83
CA LYS A 92 2.78 18.25 9.57
C LYS A 92 2.75 19.59 10.29
N GLU A 93 1.62 20.26 10.31
CA GLU A 93 1.44 21.51 11.08
C GLU A 93 1.58 21.28 12.58
N ILE A 94 0.93 20.24 13.13
CA ILE A 94 1.07 19.84 14.54
C ILE A 94 2.54 19.58 14.88
N SER A 95 3.29 18.91 13.99
CA SER A 95 4.72 18.65 14.20
C SER A 95 5.52 19.95 14.33
N ARG A 96 5.31 20.91 13.41
CA ARG A 96 5.96 22.24 13.46
C ARG A 96 5.59 23.01 14.73
N ILE A 97 4.33 22.93 15.18
CA ILE A 97 3.88 23.57 16.41
C ILE A 97 4.55 22.92 17.63
N LYS A 98 4.67 21.59 17.67
CA LYS A 98 5.38 20.86 18.74
C LYS A 98 6.87 21.23 18.81
N GLU A 99 7.52 21.44 17.68
CA GLU A 99 8.91 21.93 17.66
C GLU A 99 9.04 23.33 18.26
N LYS A 100 8.11 24.24 17.95
CA LYS A 100 8.07 25.57 18.59
C LYS A 100 7.86 25.46 20.10
N LYS A 101 6.92 24.63 20.54
CA LYS A 101 6.67 24.35 21.96
C LYS A 101 7.94 23.93 22.69
N LYS A 102 8.68 22.97 22.11
CA LYS A 102 9.94 22.46 22.69
C LYS A 102 10.97 23.57 22.89
N LYS A 103 11.14 24.48 21.92
CA LYS A 103 12.06 25.62 22.04
C LYS A 103 11.67 26.57 23.19
N ILE A 104 10.37 26.82 23.36
CA ILE A 104 9.83 27.66 24.43
C ILE A 104 10.01 26.98 25.79
N GLU A 105 9.73 25.67 25.88
CA GLU A 105 9.95 24.87 27.09
C GLU A 105 11.42 24.86 27.53
N ASP A 106 12.35 24.77 26.57
CA ASP A 106 13.79 24.85 26.85
C ASP A 106 14.20 26.25 27.36
N GLU A 107 13.64 27.33 26.81
CA GLU A 107 13.86 28.69 27.32
C GLU A 107 13.28 28.88 28.72
N LEU A 108 12.07 28.38 28.96
CA LEU A 108 11.41 28.42 30.27
C LEU A 108 12.24 27.68 31.33
N ARG A 109 12.79 26.50 30.99
CA ARG A 109 13.67 25.73 31.88
C ARG A 109 14.95 26.50 32.22
N LYS A 110 15.59 27.14 31.24
CA LYS A 110 16.79 27.97 31.46
C LYS A 110 16.50 29.14 32.40
N LEU A 111 15.36 29.81 32.22
CA LEU A 111 14.95 30.93 33.07
C LEU A 111 14.61 30.51 34.51
N LYS A 112 13.95 29.35 34.70
CA LYS A 112 13.65 28.81 36.04
C LYS A 112 14.91 28.38 36.81
N ASN A 113 15.96 27.96 36.11
CA ASN A 113 17.22 27.53 36.73
C ASN A 113 18.18 28.67 37.06
N ALA A 114 17.94 29.89 36.54
CA ALA A 114 18.75 31.06 36.85
C ALA A 114 18.40 31.60 38.26
N LYS A 115 19.36 31.54 39.20
CA LYS A 115 19.19 31.88 40.64
C LYS A 115 18.78 33.33 40.97
N ASN A 116 18.57 34.21 39.99
CA ASN A 116 18.22 35.62 40.22
C ASN A 116 16.74 35.88 39.88
N SER A 117 15.85 35.71 40.86
CA SER A 117 14.43 36.05 40.74
C SER A 117 14.22 37.56 40.90
N ASN A 118 14.23 38.29 39.79
CA ASN A 118 13.71 39.66 39.72
C ASN A 118 12.34 39.67 39.04
N LYS A 119 11.50 40.66 39.37
CA LYS A 119 10.13 40.86 38.86
C LYS A 119 9.99 40.82 37.33
N VAL A 120 11.07 41.14 36.60
CA VAL A 120 11.17 41.06 35.13
C VAL A 120 11.23 39.61 34.64
N VAL A 121 11.97 38.74 35.35
CA VAL A 121 12.09 37.31 35.03
C VAL A 121 10.76 36.60 35.28
N GLU A 122 10.07 36.92 36.37
CA GLU A 122 8.73 36.39 36.68
C GLU A 122 7.70 36.73 35.59
N LYS A 123 7.66 37.98 35.12
CA LYS A 123 6.80 38.39 33.99
C LYS A 123 7.12 37.61 32.71
N LYS A 124 8.40 37.37 32.43
CA LYS A 124 8.82 36.60 31.25
C LYS A 124 8.41 35.12 31.36
N ILE A 125 8.55 34.52 32.55
CA ILE A 125 8.07 33.15 32.82
C ILE A 125 6.56 33.05 32.63
N SER A 126 5.79 34.01 33.15
CA SER A 126 4.33 34.08 32.97
C SER A 126 3.97 34.09 31.48
N LYS A 127 4.57 35.00 30.71
CA LYS A 127 4.31 35.13 29.27
C LYS A 127 4.63 33.86 28.48
N LEU A 128 5.77 33.21 28.75
CA LEU A 128 6.14 31.96 28.08
C LEU A 128 5.21 30.81 28.47
N SER A 129 4.69 30.81 29.71
CA SER A 129 3.72 29.82 30.17
C SER A 129 2.37 29.99 29.46
N ASP A 130 1.92 31.24 29.30
CA ASP A 130 0.71 31.56 28.53
C ASP A 130 0.86 31.16 27.05
N GLU A 131 2.04 31.38 26.45
CA GLU A 131 2.34 30.96 25.08
C GLU A 131 2.33 29.44 24.91
N ILE A 132 2.82 28.68 25.90
CA ILE A 132 2.72 27.22 25.92
C ILE A 132 1.25 26.76 25.96
N LEU A 133 0.43 27.38 26.81
CA LEU A 133 -1.01 27.05 26.92
C LEU A 133 -1.75 27.30 25.61
N GLU A 134 -1.47 28.42 24.94
CA GLU A 134 -2.07 28.73 23.64
C GLU A 134 -1.64 27.73 22.56
N ILE A 135 -0.35 27.33 22.56
CA ILE A 135 0.14 26.27 21.66
C ILE A 135 -0.56 24.93 21.94
N GLU A 136 -0.78 24.56 23.20
CA GLU A 136 -1.50 23.33 23.56
C GLU A 136 -2.94 23.35 23.05
N LYS A 137 -3.61 24.50 23.17
CA LYS A 137 -4.95 24.70 22.63
C LYS A 137 -4.99 24.53 21.10
N GLN A 138 -4.04 25.14 20.38
CA GLN A 138 -3.94 24.96 18.92
C GLN A 138 -3.69 23.52 18.50
N ILE A 139 -2.87 22.77 19.24
CA ILE A 139 -2.65 21.34 19.00
C ILE A 139 -3.95 20.55 19.23
N HIS A 140 -4.69 20.87 20.30
CA HIS A 140 -5.96 20.22 20.62
C HIS A 140 -7.00 20.43 19.52
N GLU A 141 -7.22 21.68 19.10
CA GLU A 141 -8.17 22.03 18.02
C GLU A 141 -7.87 21.30 16.70
N LYS A 142 -6.58 21.19 16.35
CA LYS A 142 -6.14 20.45 15.15
C LYS A 142 -6.35 18.93 15.27
N ASN A 143 -6.16 18.36 16.46
CA ASN A 143 -6.49 16.94 16.67
C ASN A 143 -8.00 16.69 16.57
N GLU A 144 -8.83 17.58 17.12
CA GLU A 144 -10.29 17.49 16.97
C GLU A 144 -10.73 17.64 15.51
N GLU A 145 -10.03 18.45 14.71
CA GLU A 145 -10.24 18.53 13.26
C GLU A 145 -9.96 17.18 12.57
N ILE A 146 -8.85 16.52 12.91
CA ILE A 146 -8.52 15.19 12.38
C ILE A 146 -9.62 14.18 12.74
N GLU A 147 -10.05 14.15 14.00
CA GLU A 147 -11.11 13.23 14.45
C GLU A 147 -12.44 13.48 13.71
N ARG A 148 -12.82 14.73 13.50
CA ARG A 148 -14.02 15.09 12.73
C ARG A 148 -13.93 14.59 11.29
N LYS A 149 -12.78 14.76 10.63
CA LYS A 149 -12.55 14.26 9.26
C LYS A 149 -12.61 12.74 9.18
N LEU A 150 -12.03 12.02 10.16
CA LEU A 150 -12.10 10.56 10.22
C LEU A 150 -13.53 10.06 10.43
N LYS A 151 -14.29 10.67 11.35
CA LYS A 151 -15.71 10.33 11.57
C LYS A 151 -16.57 10.56 10.33
N LEU A 152 -16.32 11.66 9.61
CA LEU A 152 -17.00 11.95 8.35
C LEU A 152 -16.67 10.89 7.28
N LEU A 153 -15.39 10.51 7.15
CA LEU A 153 -14.97 9.49 6.19
C LEU A 153 -15.62 8.13 6.46
N GLU A 154 -15.70 7.71 7.72
CA GLU A 154 -16.35 6.44 8.08
C GLU A 154 -17.85 6.46 7.80
N LYS A 155 -18.51 7.61 8.02
CA LYS A 155 -19.91 7.80 7.62
C LYS A 155 -20.08 7.69 6.10
N GLU A 156 -19.25 8.38 5.32
CA GLU A 156 -19.27 8.32 3.85
C GLU A 156 -19.01 6.90 3.33
N LYS A 157 -18.03 6.19 3.91
CA LYS A 157 -17.74 4.78 3.58
C LYS A 157 -18.98 3.91 3.79
N ARG A 158 -19.63 4.01 4.95
CA ARG A 158 -20.83 3.22 5.26
C ARG A 158 -21.97 3.50 4.30
N GLU A 159 -22.30 4.77 4.08
CA GLU A 159 -23.39 5.16 3.16
C GLU A 159 -23.10 4.71 1.72
N PHE A 160 -21.85 4.82 1.27
CA PHE A 160 -21.42 4.34 -0.03
C PHE A 160 -21.56 2.81 -0.15
N ARG A 161 -21.09 2.06 0.85
CA ARG A 161 -21.21 0.58 0.90
C ARG A 161 -22.66 0.14 0.80
N GLU A 162 -23.53 0.68 1.65
CA GLU A 162 -24.95 0.32 1.69
C GLU A 162 -25.65 0.65 0.37
N LYS A 163 -25.41 1.84 -0.19
CA LYS A 163 -25.97 2.22 -1.49
C LYS A 163 -25.47 1.32 -2.61
N LEU A 164 -24.19 0.97 -2.63
CA LEU A 164 -23.62 0.12 -3.67
C LEU A 164 -24.15 -1.31 -3.56
N GLU A 165 -24.14 -1.92 -2.37
CA GLU A 165 -24.62 -3.29 -2.15
C GLU A 165 -26.08 -3.45 -2.60
N ASN A 166 -26.94 -2.47 -2.30
CA ASN A 166 -28.34 -2.49 -2.70
C ASN A 166 -28.58 -2.36 -4.21
N ASN A 167 -27.59 -1.85 -4.97
CA ASN A 167 -27.78 -1.50 -6.37
C ASN A 167 -26.81 -2.20 -7.33
N ILE A 168 -25.79 -2.91 -6.85
CA ILE A 168 -24.72 -3.45 -7.71
C ILE A 168 -25.25 -4.40 -8.77
N GLN A 169 -26.16 -5.31 -8.40
CA GLN A 169 -26.77 -6.25 -9.35
C GLN A 169 -27.58 -5.52 -10.42
N LYS A 170 -28.33 -4.49 -10.03
CA LYS A 170 -29.10 -3.64 -10.96
C LYS A 170 -28.17 -2.86 -11.90
N ILE A 171 -27.04 -2.38 -11.41
CA ILE A 171 -26.03 -1.68 -12.22
C ILE A 171 -25.48 -2.62 -13.27
N LEU A 172 -25.02 -3.81 -12.86
CA LEU A 172 -24.37 -4.77 -13.76
C LEU A 172 -25.35 -5.35 -14.79
N ALA A 173 -26.63 -5.51 -14.44
CA ALA A 173 -27.66 -5.94 -15.37
C ALA A 173 -27.87 -4.95 -16.55
N ASP A 174 -27.53 -3.67 -16.38
CA ASP A 174 -27.66 -2.64 -17.42
C ASP A 174 -26.41 -2.50 -18.32
N ALA A 175 -25.42 -3.41 -18.19
CA ALA A 175 -24.19 -3.37 -18.96
C ALA A 175 -24.43 -3.38 -20.47
N ASN A 176 -25.41 -4.15 -20.95
CA ASN A 176 -25.78 -4.23 -22.38
C ASN A 176 -26.31 -2.90 -22.93
N ASN A 177 -26.91 -2.05 -22.09
CA ASN A 177 -27.35 -0.71 -22.45
C ASN A 177 -26.32 0.37 -22.06
N ARG A 178 -25.06 -0.03 -21.89
CA ARG A 178 -23.95 0.86 -21.48
C ARG A 178 -24.27 1.68 -20.22
N PHE A 179 -25.03 1.09 -19.30
CA PHE A 179 -25.39 1.69 -18.01
C PHE A 179 -26.27 2.95 -18.12
N ASN A 180 -26.88 3.23 -19.28
CA ASN A 180 -27.67 4.44 -19.49
C ASN A 180 -28.91 4.52 -18.58
N ASN A 181 -29.56 3.39 -18.29
CA ASN A 181 -30.77 3.39 -17.44
C ASN A 181 -30.41 3.61 -15.97
N VAL A 182 -29.19 3.24 -15.58
CA VAL A 182 -28.68 3.40 -14.21
C VAL A 182 -27.74 4.61 -14.05
N LYS A 183 -27.63 5.48 -15.06
CA LYS A 183 -26.72 6.63 -15.06
C LYS A 183 -26.86 7.50 -13.82
N ASN A 184 -28.08 7.95 -13.51
CA ASN A 184 -28.36 8.80 -12.35
C ASN A 184 -28.03 8.09 -11.03
N LEU A 185 -28.26 6.78 -10.98
CA LEU A 185 -27.92 5.96 -9.82
C LEU A 185 -26.41 5.94 -9.62
N ILE A 186 -25.64 5.67 -10.68
CA ILE A 186 -24.17 5.65 -10.63
C ILE A 186 -23.63 7.00 -10.20
N THR A 187 -24.07 8.10 -10.83
CA THR A 187 -23.59 9.47 -10.53
C THR A 187 -23.79 9.87 -9.06
N ASN A 188 -24.82 9.31 -8.40
CA ASN A 188 -25.16 9.65 -7.01
C ASN A 188 -24.57 8.68 -5.97
N LEU A 189 -23.78 7.67 -6.37
CA LEU A 189 -23.16 6.74 -5.44
C LEU A 189 -22.06 7.40 -4.60
N ILE A 190 -21.23 8.25 -5.23
CA ILE A 190 -20.13 8.97 -4.55
C ILE A 190 -20.45 10.45 -4.55
N ILE A 191 -20.79 10.97 -3.36
CA ILE A 191 -21.12 12.38 -3.15
C ILE A 191 -19.86 13.22 -3.36
N ASN A 192 -20.00 14.35 -4.08
CA ASN A 192 -18.88 15.27 -4.37
C ASN A 192 -17.68 14.55 -5.00
N PHE A 193 -17.95 13.68 -5.97
CA PHE A 193 -16.91 12.96 -6.70
C PHE A 193 -15.92 13.94 -7.35
N ASP A 194 -14.67 13.91 -6.87
CA ASP A 194 -13.54 14.65 -7.42
C ASP A 194 -12.32 13.74 -7.45
N LEU A 195 -11.91 13.31 -8.64
CA LEU A 195 -10.91 12.27 -8.80
C LEU A 195 -9.49 12.83 -8.64
N ASN A 196 -8.81 12.49 -7.53
CA ASN A 196 -7.41 12.83 -7.33
C ASN A 196 -6.50 11.81 -8.02
N ILE A 197 -5.86 12.22 -9.12
CA ILE A 197 -5.00 11.34 -9.92
C ILE A 197 -3.74 10.95 -9.11
N PRO A 198 -3.44 9.66 -9.02
CA PRO A 198 -2.17 9.16 -8.49
C PRO A 198 -0.97 9.69 -9.29
N ALA A 199 0.02 10.30 -8.61
CA ALA A 199 1.26 10.76 -9.26
C ALA A 199 2.04 9.61 -9.93
N ASP A 200 1.84 8.42 -9.39
CA ASP A 200 2.34 7.11 -9.77
C ASP A 200 1.83 6.60 -11.13
N HIS A 201 0.82 7.23 -11.71
CA HIS A 201 0.15 6.72 -12.89
C HIS A 201 0.02 7.77 -13.99
N ARG A 202 1.17 8.28 -14.47
CA ARG A 202 1.20 9.24 -15.60
C ARG A 202 0.68 8.69 -16.93
N ASN A 203 0.58 7.37 -17.16
CA ASN A 203 -0.06 6.80 -18.36
C ASN A 203 -1.36 6.04 -18.07
N PHE A 204 -1.70 5.79 -16.79
CA PHE A 204 -3.09 5.50 -16.45
C PHE A 204 -3.94 6.79 -16.40
N PHE A 205 -3.60 7.80 -17.22
CA PHE A 205 -4.57 8.77 -17.77
C PHE A 205 -5.61 8.09 -18.69
N LEU A 206 -6.04 6.88 -18.35
CA LEU A 206 -7.30 6.28 -18.76
C LEU A 206 -8.48 7.15 -18.28
N TYR A 207 -8.23 8.04 -17.32
CA TYR A 207 -9.18 9.02 -16.81
C TYR A 207 -8.77 10.44 -17.18
N ASN A 208 -9.60 11.10 -17.98
CA ASN A 208 -9.65 12.55 -17.98
C ASN A 208 -10.26 12.96 -16.61
N PRO A 209 -9.54 13.67 -15.73
CA PRO A 209 -10.03 14.07 -14.40
C PRO A 209 -11.27 14.96 -14.46
N LYS A 210 -11.61 15.50 -15.65
CA LYS A 210 -12.85 16.23 -15.89
C LYS A 210 -14.06 15.33 -16.16
N LYS A 211 -13.90 14.00 -16.15
CA LYS A 211 -15.01 13.06 -16.34
C LYS A 211 -15.74 12.86 -15.03
N ASP A 212 -17.06 12.88 -15.11
CA ASP A 212 -17.96 12.55 -14.02
C ASP A 212 -17.83 11.07 -13.60
N LEU A 213 -18.40 10.74 -12.45
CA LEU A 213 -18.39 9.40 -11.87
C LEU A 213 -18.89 8.33 -12.86
N PHE A 214 -19.99 8.62 -13.56
CA PHE A 214 -20.56 7.70 -14.54
C PHE A 214 -19.56 7.37 -15.66
N SER A 215 -19.03 8.40 -16.33
CA SER A 215 -18.08 8.19 -17.42
C SER A 215 -16.81 7.47 -16.95
N SER A 216 -16.40 7.68 -15.70
CA SER A 216 -15.24 7.01 -15.11
C SER A 216 -15.52 5.54 -14.81
N PHE A 217 -16.67 5.22 -14.22
CA PHE A 217 -17.09 3.84 -13.98
C PHE A 217 -17.22 3.05 -15.29
N VAL A 218 -17.93 3.60 -16.28
CA VAL A 218 -18.17 2.92 -17.56
C VAL A 218 -16.86 2.57 -18.26
N TYR A 219 -15.88 3.48 -18.18
CA TYR A 219 -14.56 3.21 -18.73
C TYR A 219 -13.83 2.10 -17.97
N LEU A 220 -13.80 2.14 -16.62
CA LEU A 220 -13.15 1.09 -15.81
C LEU A 220 -13.76 -0.27 -16.12
N TYR A 221 -15.08 -0.34 -16.18
CA TYR A 221 -15.83 -1.56 -16.47
C TYR A 221 -15.35 -2.20 -17.77
N TYR A 222 -15.35 -1.44 -18.88
CA TYR A 222 -14.93 -1.98 -20.18
C TYR A 222 -13.43 -2.24 -20.27
N LEU A 223 -12.61 -1.48 -19.54
CA LEU A 223 -11.17 -1.72 -19.43
C LEU A 223 -10.87 -3.07 -18.79
N LEU A 224 -11.51 -3.35 -17.67
CA LEU A 224 -11.34 -4.62 -16.95
C LEU A 224 -11.88 -5.79 -17.78
N LYS A 225 -13.00 -5.58 -18.47
CA LYS A 225 -13.58 -6.58 -19.40
C LYS A 225 -12.77 -6.75 -20.70
N LYS A 226 -11.80 -5.86 -20.97
CA LYS A 226 -11.06 -5.79 -22.24
C LYS A 226 -11.98 -5.63 -23.45
N ASP A 227 -13.11 -4.94 -23.26
CA ASP A 227 -14.06 -4.64 -24.34
C ASP A 227 -13.58 -3.40 -25.12
N PHE A 228 -12.64 -3.66 -26.03
CA PHE A 228 -11.99 -2.63 -26.83
C PHE A 228 -12.96 -1.87 -27.75
N GLU A 229 -14.03 -2.51 -28.21
CA GLU A 229 -15.05 -1.86 -29.03
C GLU A 229 -15.79 -0.78 -28.23
N GLN A 230 -16.22 -1.12 -27.02
CA GLN A 230 -16.93 -0.18 -26.15
C GLN A 230 -16.00 0.90 -25.58
N LEU A 231 -14.73 0.57 -25.30
CA LEU A 231 -13.70 1.53 -24.90
C LEU A 231 -13.46 2.60 -25.96
N LEU A 232 -13.41 2.22 -27.25
CA LEU A 232 -13.24 3.16 -28.34
C LEU A 232 -14.38 4.19 -28.36
N LYS A 233 -15.61 3.74 -28.07
CA LYS A 233 -16.79 4.62 -27.95
C LYS A 233 -16.75 5.53 -26.71
N CYS A 234 -15.87 5.27 -25.74
CA CYS A 234 -15.62 6.13 -24.58
C CYS A 234 -14.53 7.20 -24.83
N LYS A 235 -13.82 7.11 -25.97
CA LYS A 235 -12.78 8.06 -26.42
C LYS A 235 -13.32 8.97 -27.51
N LYS A 236 -12.61 10.07 -27.77
CA LYS A 236 -12.89 10.92 -28.94
C LYS A 236 -12.47 10.16 -30.21
N LYS A 237 -13.24 10.31 -31.30
CA LYS A 237 -13.13 9.53 -32.55
C LYS A 237 -11.74 9.53 -33.20
N ASP A 238 -10.90 10.51 -32.87
CA ASP A 238 -9.56 10.74 -33.40
C ASP A 238 -8.45 10.00 -32.64
N LYS A 239 -8.74 9.42 -31.46
CA LYS A 239 -7.75 8.72 -30.63
C LYS A 239 -8.05 7.22 -30.56
N GLY A 240 -7.22 6.41 -31.22
CA GLY A 240 -7.23 4.96 -31.09
C GLY A 240 -6.89 4.47 -29.67
N LEU A 241 -6.91 3.16 -29.48
CA LEU A 241 -6.47 2.51 -28.24
C LEU A 241 -4.94 2.37 -28.25
N SER A 242 -4.31 2.60 -27.11
CA SER A 242 -2.87 2.47 -26.91
C SER A 242 -2.60 1.68 -25.62
N TYR A 243 -2.65 2.37 -24.48
CA TYR A 243 -2.32 1.83 -23.17
C TYR A 243 -3.36 0.84 -22.65
N GLU A 244 -4.56 0.85 -23.23
CA GLU A 244 -5.63 -0.13 -22.99
C GLU A 244 -5.27 -1.53 -23.52
N ILE A 245 -4.39 -1.59 -24.52
CA ILE A 245 -3.96 -2.85 -25.16
C ILE A 245 -2.54 -3.20 -24.69
N ARG A 246 -1.65 -2.20 -24.66
CA ARG A 246 -0.23 -2.34 -24.30
C ARG A 246 0.10 -1.39 -23.13
N PRO A 247 0.01 -1.87 -21.88
CA PRO A 247 0.34 -1.06 -20.72
C PRO A 247 1.80 -0.57 -20.78
N ASP A 248 2.07 0.59 -20.17
CA ASP A 248 3.36 1.28 -20.26
C ASP A 248 4.40 0.77 -19.23
N SER A 249 5.57 1.43 -19.19
CA SER A 249 6.73 0.97 -18.39
C SER A 249 6.52 1.03 -16.89
N THR A 250 5.46 1.70 -16.43
CA THR A 250 5.05 1.65 -15.02
C THR A 250 4.60 0.24 -14.61
N ILE A 251 4.28 -0.60 -15.58
CA ILE A 251 3.43 -1.79 -15.44
C ILE A 251 4.10 -3.02 -16.05
N ASN A 252 4.82 -2.83 -17.16
CA ASN A 252 5.56 -3.89 -17.82
C ASN A 252 7.04 -3.75 -17.48
N PRO A 253 7.60 -4.56 -16.56
CA PRO A 253 9.03 -4.51 -16.24
C PRO A 253 9.93 -4.88 -17.43
N PHE A 254 9.35 -5.42 -18.51
CA PHE A 254 10.02 -5.73 -19.77
C PHE A 254 9.96 -4.58 -20.80
N LEU A 255 9.37 -3.43 -20.46
CA LEU A 255 9.46 -2.24 -21.30
C LEU A 255 10.81 -1.54 -21.17
N TYR A 256 11.27 -0.96 -22.29
CA TYR A 256 12.60 -0.38 -22.45
C TYR A 256 12.92 0.73 -21.43
N SER A 257 14.17 0.76 -20.98
CA SER A 257 14.71 1.93 -20.28
C SER A 257 14.93 3.10 -21.26
N PRO A 258 14.44 4.32 -20.99
CA PRO A 258 14.85 5.52 -21.71
C PRO A 258 16.32 5.92 -21.50
N THR A 259 16.87 6.47 -22.59
CA THR A 259 18.08 7.31 -22.84
C THR A 259 19.42 6.96 -22.21
N GLU A 260 19.50 6.52 -20.96
CA GLU A 260 20.81 6.19 -20.34
C GLU A 260 21.39 4.88 -20.84
N PHE A 261 20.52 3.96 -21.27
CA PHE A 261 20.90 2.70 -21.90
C PHE A 261 19.94 2.45 -23.05
N SER A 262 20.40 2.65 -24.29
CA SER A 262 19.63 2.28 -25.48
C SER A 262 19.52 0.76 -25.55
N ASN A 263 18.50 0.18 -24.90
CA ASN A 263 18.15 -1.20 -25.13
C ASN A 263 17.70 -1.34 -26.60
N ILE A 264 18.43 -2.15 -27.37
CA ILE A 264 17.95 -2.61 -28.66
C ILE A 264 16.71 -3.44 -28.38
N GLY A 265 15.58 -3.01 -28.95
CA GLY A 265 14.34 -3.71 -28.75
C GLY A 265 14.29 -5.02 -29.51
N TYR A 266 14.49 -6.14 -28.82
CA TYR A 266 14.36 -7.47 -29.42
C TYR A 266 12.89 -7.89 -29.61
N THR A 267 11.92 -7.25 -28.93
CA THR A 267 10.49 -7.63 -28.99
C THR A 267 9.52 -6.43 -28.89
N LEU A 268 8.27 -6.60 -29.31
CA LEU A 268 7.22 -5.62 -29.00
C LEU A 268 6.82 -5.70 -27.52
N PRO A 269 6.28 -4.61 -26.91
CA PRO A 269 5.71 -4.67 -25.57
C PRO A 269 4.56 -5.68 -25.51
N LEU A 270 4.54 -6.48 -24.45
CA LEU A 270 3.47 -7.44 -24.19
C LEU A 270 2.11 -6.71 -24.09
N THR A 271 1.11 -7.30 -24.74
CA THR A 271 -0.29 -6.96 -24.57
C THR A 271 -0.81 -7.45 -23.23
N VAL A 272 -1.91 -6.86 -22.78
CA VAL A 272 -2.63 -7.30 -21.57
C VAL A 272 -2.98 -8.79 -21.61
N GLU A 273 -3.41 -9.29 -22.77
CA GLU A 273 -3.78 -10.69 -22.94
C GLU A 273 -2.55 -11.61 -22.82
N GLU A 274 -1.41 -11.22 -23.40
CA GLU A 274 -0.15 -11.96 -23.25
C GLU A 274 0.35 -11.95 -21.79
N LEU A 275 0.17 -10.85 -21.06
CA LEU A 275 0.50 -10.78 -19.63
C LEU A 275 -0.37 -11.73 -18.80
N GLU A 276 -1.69 -11.71 -18.99
CA GLU A 276 -2.61 -12.59 -18.26
C GLU A 276 -2.33 -14.07 -18.56
N ASN A 277 -2.10 -14.41 -19.83
CA ASN A 277 -1.82 -15.78 -20.24
C ASN A 277 -0.45 -16.27 -19.74
N SER A 278 0.59 -15.45 -19.83
CA SER A 278 1.95 -15.82 -19.40
C SER A 278 2.05 -16.01 -17.88
N LEU A 279 1.35 -15.18 -17.10
CA LEU A 279 1.33 -15.24 -15.65
C LEU A 279 0.19 -16.10 -15.10
N LYS A 280 -0.64 -16.69 -15.96
CA LYS A 280 -1.82 -17.49 -15.62
C LYS A 280 -2.73 -16.78 -14.60
N LEU A 281 -3.02 -15.51 -14.85
CA LEU A 281 -3.80 -14.68 -13.94
C LEU A 281 -5.28 -15.07 -13.98
N ASN A 282 -5.85 -15.28 -12.80
CA ASN A 282 -7.30 -15.46 -12.60
C ASN A 282 -8.02 -14.14 -12.29
N ILE A 283 -7.31 -13.01 -12.37
CA ILE A 283 -7.78 -11.68 -12.01
C ILE A 283 -7.53 -10.77 -13.21
N PRO A 284 -8.45 -9.86 -13.58
CA PRO A 284 -8.20 -8.88 -14.63
C PRO A 284 -6.93 -8.08 -14.30
N VAL A 285 -5.97 -8.04 -15.23
CA VAL A 285 -4.65 -7.48 -14.94
C VAL A 285 -4.76 -6.04 -14.44
N TYR A 286 -5.65 -5.23 -15.02
CA TYR A 286 -5.84 -3.84 -14.62
C TYR A 286 -6.27 -3.67 -13.16
N ALA A 287 -6.96 -4.66 -12.56
CA ALA A 287 -7.26 -4.61 -11.14
C ALA A 287 -5.99 -4.63 -10.28
N LEU A 288 -4.98 -5.38 -10.71
CA LEU A 288 -3.68 -5.49 -10.05
C LEU A 288 -2.84 -4.24 -10.28
N LEU A 289 -2.79 -3.80 -11.54
CA LEU A 289 -1.93 -2.69 -11.96
C LEU A 289 -2.38 -1.36 -11.37
N LEU A 290 -3.70 -1.12 -11.35
CA LEU A 290 -4.28 0.08 -10.75
C LEU A 290 -4.17 0.07 -9.22
N SER A 291 -4.08 -1.10 -8.60
CA SER A 291 -3.98 -1.21 -7.14
C SER A 291 -2.54 -1.27 -6.63
N PHE A 292 -1.55 -1.27 -7.52
CA PHE A 292 -0.14 -1.51 -7.15
C PHE A 292 0.34 -0.62 -5.99
N SER A 293 0.05 0.69 -6.04
CA SER A 293 0.51 1.62 -5.01
C SER A 293 -0.19 1.42 -3.66
N ASN A 294 -1.37 0.79 -3.62
CA ASN A 294 -2.07 0.44 -2.38
C ASN A 294 -1.34 -0.65 -1.56
N ALA A 295 -0.36 -1.33 -2.15
CA ALA A 295 0.45 -2.33 -1.46
C ALA A 295 1.55 -1.70 -0.58
N PHE A 296 1.96 -0.48 -0.90
CA PHE A 296 3.10 0.19 -0.28
C PHE A 296 2.69 1.16 0.82
N GLN A 297 3.60 1.36 1.77
CA GLN A 297 3.46 2.32 2.85
C GLN A 297 4.53 3.39 2.73
N PHE A 298 4.12 4.67 2.70
CA PHE A 298 5.06 5.78 2.64
C PHE A 298 5.66 6.10 4.02
N ILE A 299 6.96 5.91 4.20
CA ILE A 299 7.71 6.18 5.42
C ILE A 299 9.01 6.92 5.09
N VAL A 300 9.23 8.08 5.73
CA VAL A 300 10.49 8.87 5.64
C VAL A 300 10.97 9.03 4.19
N GLY A 301 10.07 9.41 3.28
CA GLY A 301 10.43 9.65 1.87
C GLY A 301 10.56 8.41 0.99
N ARG A 302 10.31 7.20 1.52
CA ARG A 302 10.33 5.94 0.76
C ARG A 302 8.98 5.23 0.85
N ASN A 303 8.59 4.54 -0.22
CA ASN A 303 7.43 3.66 -0.27
C ASN A 303 7.92 2.24 -0.05
N ILE A 304 7.40 1.55 0.96
CA ILE A 304 7.95 0.29 1.45
C ILE A 304 6.87 -0.78 1.53
N ILE A 305 7.20 -2.00 1.11
CA ILE A 305 6.40 -3.21 1.26
C ILE A 305 7.30 -4.35 1.73
N PHE A 306 6.77 -5.21 2.60
CA PHE A 306 7.38 -6.51 2.85
C PHE A 306 6.83 -7.53 1.85
N TYR A 307 7.71 -8.28 1.19
CA TYR A 307 7.33 -9.29 0.21
C TYR A 307 7.87 -10.67 0.60
N ILE A 308 6.99 -11.65 0.52
CA ILE A 308 7.31 -13.08 0.52
C ILE A 308 6.35 -13.74 -0.47
N ASN A 309 6.76 -14.82 -1.13
CA ASN A 309 5.91 -15.55 -2.06
C ASN A 309 4.86 -16.42 -1.32
N ASN A 310 4.06 -15.78 -0.46
CA ASN A 310 2.90 -16.31 0.22
C ASN A 310 1.98 -15.14 0.56
N LEU A 311 0.81 -15.09 -0.10
CA LEU A 311 -0.13 -13.97 0.03
C LEU A 311 -0.60 -13.76 1.47
N GLU A 312 -0.89 -14.83 2.21
CA GLU A 312 -1.46 -14.75 3.56
C GLU A 312 -0.46 -14.18 4.56
N ILE A 313 0.76 -14.71 4.55
CA ILE A 313 1.85 -14.21 5.41
C ILE A 313 2.23 -12.79 5.02
N CYS A 314 2.35 -12.52 3.71
CA CYS A 314 2.64 -11.18 3.21
C CYS A 314 1.57 -10.18 3.66
N TYR A 315 0.30 -10.54 3.55
CA TYR A 315 -0.84 -9.74 4.01
C TYR A 315 -0.77 -9.47 5.52
N ASN A 316 -0.60 -10.51 6.35
CA ASN A 316 -0.55 -10.38 7.81
C ASN A 316 0.61 -9.49 8.26
N ILE A 317 1.80 -9.69 7.71
CA ILE A 317 2.99 -8.91 8.08
C ILE A 317 2.80 -7.44 7.69
N ASN A 318 2.36 -7.15 6.46
CA ASN A 318 2.14 -5.77 6.03
C ASN A 318 1.00 -5.10 6.81
N LYS A 319 -0.03 -5.84 7.24
CA LYS A 319 -1.10 -5.33 8.10
C LYS A 319 -0.58 -4.96 9.49
N ARG A 320 0.19 -5.85 10.13
CA ARG A 320 0.85 -5.55 11.42
C ARG A 320 1.79 -4.35 11.29
N PHE A 321 2.53 -4.28 10.18
CA PHE A 321 3.41 -3.16 9.87
C PHE A 321 2.66 -1.84 9.78
N LYS A 322 1.50 -1.81 9.08
CA LYS A 322 0.63 -0.62 8.98
C LYS A 322 0.18 -0.13 10.37
N ILE A 323 -0.19 -1.04 11.26
CA ILE A 323 -0.63 -0.72 12.63
C ILE A 323 0.53 -0.22 13.49
N LYS A 324 1.69 -0.89 13.44
CA LYS A 324 2.84 -0.53 14.27
C LYS A 324 3.51 0.78 13.82
N LYS A 325 3.44 1.14 12.53
CA LYS A 325 3.95 2.41 11.98
C LYS A 325 3.43 3.63 12.73
N GLU A 326 2.17 3.64 13.17
CA GLU A 326 1.57 4.78 13.86
C GLU A 326 2.26 5.12 15.20
N LYS A 327 3.07 4.19 15.73
CA LYS A 327 3.81 4.35 16.98
C LYS A 327 5.24 4.91 16.80
N VAL A 328 5.75 5.01 15.56
CA VAL A 328 7.13 5.49 15.29
C VAL A 328 7.12 6.92 14.79
N LYS A 329 7.81 7.79 15.53
CA LYS A 329 8.17 9.13 15.08
C LYS A 329 9.33 9.03 14.09
N ASP A 330 9.07 9.23 12.79
CA ASP A 330 9.99 9.58 11.69
C ASP A 330 11.42 8.99 11.68
N ASP A 331 11.66 7.84 12.31
CA ASP A 331 12.98 7.23 12.46
C ASP A 331 13.03 5.90 11.70
N PHE A 332 13.73 5.90 10.57
CA PHE A 332 13.90 4.74 9.69
C PHE A 332 14.60 3.55 10.39
N ARG A 333 15.45 3.78 11.39
CA ARG A 333 16.07 2.67 12.15
C ARG A 333 15.03 1.94 13.02
N LYS A 334 14.14 2.70 13.65
CA LYS A 334 13.00 2.12 14.38
C LYS A 334 12.01 1.44 13.45
N LEU A 335 11.92 1.90 12.20
CA LEU A 335 11.09 1.25 11.19
C LEU A 335 11.60 -0.14 10.84
N PHE A 336 12.90 -0.26 10.54
CA PHE A 336 13.54 -1.55 10.27
C PHE A 336 13.32 -2.50 11.46
N TYR A 337 13.52 -2.01 12.68
CA TYR A 337 13.20 -2.74 13.91
C TYR A 337 11.75 -3.22 13.99
N ILE A 338 10.78 -2.36 13.68
CA ILE A 338 9.35 -2.73 13.72
C ILE A 338 8.97 -3.73 12.64
N THR A 339 9.48 -3.56 11.42
CA THR A 339 9.22 -4.48 10.32
C THR A 339 9.74 -5.86 10.70
N TRP A 340 10.97 -5.95 11.17
CA TRP A 340 11.58 -7.21 11.59
C TRP A 340 10.97 -7.83 12.83
N SER A 341 10.61 -7.02 13.84
CA SER A 341 9.82 -7.52 14.97
C SER A 341 8.51 -8.14 14.49
N SER A 342 7.80 -7.51 13.54
CA SER A 342 6.55 -8.05 13.00
C SER A 342 6.75 -9.35 12.21
N ILE A 343 7.84 -9.44 11.46
CA ILE A 343 8.23 -10.65 10.74
C ILE A 343 8.55 -11.77 11.74
N LEU A 344 9.34 -11.49 12.78
CA LEU A 344 9.69 -12.47 13.81
C LEU A 344 8.48 -12.93 14.61
N ASP A 345 7.56 -12.04 14.96
CA ASP A 345 6.31 -12.38 15.64
C ASP A 345 5.51 -13.39 14.80
N GLU A 346 5.29 -13.09 13.51
CA GLU A 346 4.51 -13.95 12.60
C GLU A 346 5.19 -15.31 12.33
N LEU A 347 6.53 -15.32 12.22
CA LEU A 347 7.31 -16.55 12.07
C LEU A 347 7.21 -17.46 13.30
N THR A 348 7.25 -16.86 14.49
CA THR A 348 7.19 -17.58 15.76
C THR A 348 5.78 -18.12 16.01
N GLU A 349 4.75 -17.32 15.70
CA GLU A 349 3.34 -17.73 15.82
C GLU A 349 2.99 -18.89 14.89
N ASN A 350 3.49 -18.89 13.65
CA ASN A 350 3.13 -19.92 12.67
C ASN A 350 4.01 -21.19 12.72
N ARG A 351 5.05 -21.25 13.57
CA ARG A 351 6.03 -22.37 13.68
C ARG A 351 6.47 -22.94 12.33
N ALA A 352 6.48 -22.11 11.29
CA ALA A 352 6.55 -22.58 9.92
C ALA A 352 8.02 -22.65 9.49
N LYS A 353 8.41 -23.77 8.86
CA LYS A 353 9.68 -23.93 8.13
C LYS A 353 9.70 -23.04 6.88
N PHE A 354 9.54 -21.74 7.05
CA PHE A 354 9.73 -20.79 5.96
C PHE A 354 11.22 -20.63 5.70
N SER A 355 11.62 -20.86 4.46
CA SER A 355 12.93 -20.46 3.97
C SER A 355 12.95 -18.93 4.00
N LEU A 356 13.54 -18.35 5.06
CA LEU A 356 13.75 -16.90 5.21
C LEU A 356 14.53 -16.29 4.02
N GLU A 357 15.11 -17.15 3.17
CA GLU A 357 15.81 -16.85 1.92
C GLU A 357 14.96 -16.07 0.90
N ASN A 358 13.63 -16.13 1.01
CA ASN A 358 12.69 -15.51 0.05
C ASN A 358 11.88 -14.35 0.61
N MET A 359 12.38 -13.72 1.69
CA MET A 359 11.80 -12.52 2.26
C MET A 359 12.53 -11.28 1.75
N TYR A 360 11.78 -10.27 1.33
CA TYR A 360 12.33 -9.03 0.77
C TYR A 360 11.63 -7.82 1.37
N LEU A 361 12.40 -6.81 1.77
CA LEU A 361 11.88 -5.45 1.85
C LEU A 361 12.08 -4.81 0.48
N VAL A 362 10.98 -4.44 -0.17
CA VAL A 362 11.03 -3.72 -1.45
C VAL A 362 10.69 -2.27 -1.16
N GLU A 363 11.57 -1.36 -1.57
CA GLU A 363 11.33 0.07 -1.40
C GLU A 363 11.65 0.88 -2.65
N TYR A 364 10.95 2.00 -2.84
CA TYR A 364 11.23 2.98 -3.89
C TYR A 364 10.99 4.41 -3.39
N SER A 365 11.73 5.39 -3.90
CA SER A 365 11.64 6.79 -3.45
C SER A 365 10.41 7.50 -4.01
N SER A 366 10.32 7.56 -5.34
CA SER A 366 9.27 8.26 -6.08
C SER A 366 8.93 7.51 -7.35
N ILE A 367 7.85 7.90 -8.00
CA ILE A 367 7.56 7.49 -9.37
C ILE A 367 7.69 8.71 -10.25
N GLU A 368 8.66 8.66 -11.16
CA GLU A 368 8.97 9.74 -12.10
C GLU A 368 9.03 9.15 -13.50
N HIS A 369 8.41 9.83 -14.46
CA HIS A 369 8.38 9.38 -15.86
C HIS A 369 8.02 7.90 -16.03
N GLN A 370 7.03 7.40 -15.27
CA GLN A 370 6.52 6.03 -15.36
C GLN A 370 7.55 4.97 -14.95
N LYS A 371 8.44 5.35 -14.04
CA LYS A 371 9.44 4.46 -13.44
C LYS A 371 9.49 4.63 -11.94
N LEU A 372 9.68 3.52 -11.23
CA LEU A 372 10.06 3.50 -9.83
C LEU A 372 11.52 3.97 -9.73
N ILE A 373 11.76 5.03 -8.95
CA ILE A 373 13.09 5.58 -8.71
C ILE A 373 13.64 4.99 -7.40
N GLY A 374 14.95 4.68 -7.39
CA GLY A 374 15.65 4.22 -6.18
C GLY A 374 15.10 2.91 -5.62
N VAL A 375 14.82 1.93 -6.50
CA VAL A 375 14.33 0.62 -6.07
C VAL A 375 15.44 -0.15 -5.36
N GLU A 376 15.22 -0.47 -4.08
CA GLU A 376 16.12 -1.30 -3.28
C GLU A 376 15.40 -2.58 -2.84
N TYR A 377 16.10 -3.71 -2.91
CA TYR A 377 15.64 -5.01 -2.44
C TYR A 377 16.55 -5.46 -1.30
N ILE A 378 16.01 -5.54 -0.09
CA ILE A 378 16.75 -6.02 1.07
C ILE A 378 16.23 -7.43 1.38
N GLY A 379 16.99 -8.45 0.97
CA GLY A 379 16.69 -9.86 1.27
C GLY A 379 17.59 -10.43 2.36
N ILE A 380 17.19 -11.55 2.97
CA ILE A 380 18.05 -12.30 3.90
C ILE A 380 18.81 -13.40 3.13
N PRO A 381 20.15 -13.37 3.08
CA PRO A 381 20.95 -14.47 2.57
C PRO A 381 20.66 -15.79 3.29
N LYS A 382 20.75 -16.91 2.57
CA LYS A 382 20.51 -18.26 3.07
C LYS A 382 21.16 -18.63 4.40
N LEU A 383 22.40 -18.22 4.58
CA LEU A 383 23.13 -18.47 5.80
C LEU A 383 22.54 -17.72 6.99
N GLN A 384 22.23 -16.43 6.81
CA GLN A 384 21.63 -15.59 7.85
C GLN A 384 20.22 -16.06 8.18
N ALA A 385 19.45 -16.42 7.16
CA ALA A 385 18.15 -17.07 7.27
C ALA A 385 18.22 -18.31 8.18
N SER A 386 19.18 -19.21 7.93
CA SER A 386 19.33 -20.43 8.73
C SER A 386 19.67 -20.12 10.20
N ILE A 387 20.47 -19.09 10.45
CA ILE A 387 20.86 -18.65 11.79
C ILE A 387 19.69 -18.03 12.56
N LEU A 388 18.81 -17.28 11.88
CA LEU A 388 17.66 -16.62 12.49
C LEU A 388 16.50 -17.55 12.84
N ILE A 389 16.47 -18.75 12.26
CA ILE A 389 15.48 -19.78 12.59
C ILE A 389 15.76 -20.40 13.97
N GLU A 390 17.01 -20.38 14.43
CA GLU A 390 17.37 -20.93 15.74
C GLU A 390 17.00 -19.95 16.87
N ASP A 391 15.98 -20.30 17.67
CA ASP A 391 15.48 -19.47 18.78
C ASP A 391 16.59 -18.94 19.71
N PRO A 392 17.57 -19.74 20.17
CA PRO A 392 18.60 -19.25 21.08
C PRO A 392 19.52 -18.20 20.42
N ILE A 393 19.84 -18.37 19.14
CA ILE A 393 20.72 -17.44 18.42
C ILE A 393 19.96 -16.16 18.10
N ARG A 394 18.70 -16.28 17.67
CA ARG A 394 17.82 -15.14 17.43
C ARG A 394 17.63 -14.29 18.69
N GLU A 395 17.36 -14.91 19.83
CA GLU A 395 17.25 -14.21 21.12
C GLU A 395 18.57 -13.52 21.51
N ALA A 396 19.71 -14.18 21.27
CA ALA A 396 21.02 -13.58 21.53
C ALA A 396 21.31 -12.37 20.62
N LEU A 397 20.93 -12.44 19.33
CA LEU A 397 21.08 -11.35 18.36
C LEU A 397 20.09 -10.20 18.59
N ASN A 398 18.94 -10.46 19.22
CA ASN A 398 17.91 -9.46 19.48
C ASN A 398 18.27 -8.52 20.66
N ASN A 399 19.47 -7.95 20.63
CA ASN A 399 20.01 -7.06 21.66
C ASN A 399 20.66 -5.81 21.05
N SER A 400 20.75 -4.74 21.84
CA SER A 400 21.37 -3.47 21.43
C SER A 400 22.73 -3.25 22.10
N VAL A 401 23.80 -3.26 21.29
CA VAL A 401 25.18 -3.11 21.76
C VAL A 401 25.65 -1.66 21.57
N PRO A 402 26.28 -1.04 22.58
CA PRO A 402 26.87 0.30 22.42
C PRO A 402 28.16 0.21 21.59
N ILE A 403 28.24 0.99 20.51
CA ILE A 403 29.47 1.16 19.71
C ILE A 403 30.25 2.38 20.22
N ASN A 404 29.57 3.42 20.68
CA ASN A 404 30.17 4.54 21.41
C ASN A 404 29.18 5.11 22.45
N LYS A 405 29.55 6.20 23.13
CA LYS A 405 28.72 6.82 24.19
C LYS A 405 27.32 7.25 23.72
N ASP A 406 27.15 7.56 22.44
CA ASP A 406 25.92 8.13 21.87
C ASP A 406 25.22 7.19 20.88
N LEU A 407 25.85 6.08 20.49
CA LEU A 407 25.39 5.20 19.42
C LEU A 407 25.28 3.76 19.90
N ARG A 408 24.05 3.26 19.96
CA ARG A 408 23.74 1.84 20.14
C ARG A 408 23.26 1.26 18.82
N VAL A 409 23.66 0.04 18.55
CA VAL A 409 23.34 -0.68 17.33
C VAL A 409 22.61 -1.96 17.69
N TRP A 410 21.51 -2.23 16.98
CA TRP A 410 20.77 -3.45 17.14
C TRP A 410 21.46 -4.55 16.33
N VAL A 411 22.00 -5.54 17.03
CA VAL A 411 22.91 -6.54 16.44
C VAL A 411 22.22 -7.33 15.34
N LEU A 412 20.95 -7.68 15.56
CA LEU A 412 20.13 -8.36 14.56
C LEU A 412 19.96 -7.53 13.27
N GLU A 413 19.89 -6.21 13.35
CA GLU A 413 19.74 -5.36 12.16
C GLU A 413 20.99 -5.32 11.30
N GLU A 414 22.16 -5.15 11.91
CA GLU A 414 23.41 -5.17 11.14
C GLU A 414 23.70 -6.56 10.60
N PHE A 415 23.36 -7.61 11.37
CA PHE A 415 23.43 -8.99 10.89
C PHE A 415 22.60 -9.18 9.61
N ILE A 416 21.34 -8.75 9.59
CA ILE A 416 20.46 -8.84 8.40
C ILE A 416 20.96 -7.95 7.25
N LYS A 417 21.51 -6.77 7.55
CA LYS A 417 22.09 -5.86 6.55
C LYS A 417 23.45 -6.34 6.03
N ASN A 418 23.98 -7.42 6.59
CA ASN A 418 25.31 -7.95 6.30
C ASN A 418 26.42 -6.89 6.51
N LYS A 419 26.38 -6.21 7.67
CA LYS A 419 27.26 -5.11 8.06
C LYS A 419 28.02 -5.35 9.35
#